data_AF-A0A662HCY2-F1
#
_entry.id   AF-A0A662HCY2-F1
#
_cell.length_a   1.000
_cell.length_b   1.000
_cell.length_c   1.000
_cell.angle_alpha   90.00
_cell.angle_beta   90.00
_cell.angle_gamma   90.00
#
_symmetry.space_group_name_H-M   'P 1'
#
loop_
_entity.id
_entity.type
_entity.pdbx_description
1 polymer ?
#
loop_
_entity_poly.entity_id
_entity_poly.type
_entity_poly.pdbx_seq_one_letter_code
_entity_poly.pdbx_strand_id
1 'polypeptide(L)'
;MNERFVLARIPETPEPRVTVVFSKRAVMVRGYTAPLRELLREMGFKYFMGNRAWIAQPLTPPKVKEVVDKILRMAEEKGLKVEVIER
;
A
#
# COMPACT_ATOMS: atom_id res chain seq x y z
N MET A 1 4.98 14.87 26.82
CA MET A 1 4.12 13.92 26.10
C MET A 1 4.79 13.58 24.78
N ASN A 2 5.46 12.43 24.70
CA ASN A 2 6.19 11.99 23.51
C ASN A 2 5.43 10.80 22.90
N GLU A 3 4.67 11.04 21.85
CA GLU A 3 4.01 9.97 21.09
C GLU A 3 5.06 9.29 20.19
N ARG A 4 5.67 8.24 20.72
CA ARG A 4 6.47 7.29 19.94
C ARG A 4 5.52 6.52 19.04
N PHE A 5 5.61 6.74 17.74
CA PHE A 5 5.01 5.85 16.75
C PHE A 5 5.68 4.48 16.87
N VAL A 6 5.04 3.55 17.56
CA VAL A 6 5.42 2.14 17.56
C VAL A 6 5.13 1.62 16.16
N LEU A 7 6.17 1.49 15.34
CA LEU A 7 6.11 0.68 14.12
C LEU A 7 5.95 -0.77 14.55
N ALA A 8 4.68 -1.19 14.71
CA ALA A 8 4.35 -2.58 14.97
C ALA A 8 5.05 -3.45 13.91
N ARG A 9 5.88 -4.39 14.37
CA ARG A 9 6.48 -5.42 13.50
C ARG A 9 5.32 -6.16 12.85
N ILE A 10 5.14 -5.99 11.55
CA ILE A 10 4.19 -6.76 10.77
C ILE A 10 4.72 -8.21 10.75
N PRO A 11 4.00 -9.19 11.32
CA PRO A 11 4.43 -10.58 11.29
C PRO A 11 4.53 -11.05 9.83
N GLU A 12 5.60 -11.78 9.50
CA GLU A 12 5.74 -12.46 8.22
C GLU A 12 4.70 -13.58 8.13
N THR A 13 3.51 -13.27 7.60
CA THR A 13 2.52 -14.31 7.30
C THR A 13 2.99 -15.14 6.11
N PRO A 14 2.85 -16.48 6.15
CA PRO A 14 3.18 -17.38 5.04
C PRO A 14 2.26 -17.19 3.82
N GLU A 15 1.18 -16.42 3.96
CA GLU A 15 0.26 -16.07 2.87
C GLU A 15 0.63 -14.70 2.29
N PRO A 16 0.61 -14.54 0.95
CA PRO A 16 0.98 -13.28 0.32
C PRO A 16 -0.05 -12.19 0.68
N ARG A 17 0.39 -11.24 1.51
CA ARG A 17 -0.42 -10.13 2.03
C ARG A 17 0.01 -8.80 1.41
N VAL A 18 -0.98 -7.93 1.19
CA VAL A 18 -0.81 -6.54 0.79
C VAL A 18 -1.41 -5.64 1.85
N THR A 19 -0.66 -4.65 2.34
CA THR A 19 -1.16 -3.62 3.24
C THR A 19 -1.24 -2.30 2.48
N VAL A 20 -2.42 -1.70 2.43
CA VAL A 20 -2.68 -0.40 1.80
C VAL A 20 -2.98 0.61 2.91
N VAL A 21 -2.13 1.62 3.03
CA VAL A 21 -2.34 2.76 3.93
C VAL A 21 -2.59 3.99 3.08
N PHE A 22 -3.69 4.72 3.32
CA PHE A 22 -3.99 5.91 2.54
C PHE A 22 -4.49 7.06 3.41
N SER A 23 -4.32 8.28 2.88
CA SER A 23 -4.87 9.52 3.41
C SER A 23 -5.50 10.31 2.29
N LYS A 24 -6.04 11.50 2.58
CA LYS A 24 -6.66 12.39 1.57
C LYS A 24 -5.78 12.70 0.36
N ARG A 25 -4.46 12.54 0.44
CA ARG A 25 -3.52 12.93 -0.64
C ARG A 25 -2.40 11.93 -0.92
N ALA A 26 -2.40 10.76 -0.28
CA ALA A 26 -1.31 9.80 -0.43
C ALA A 26 -1.83 8.37 -0.31
N VAL A 27 -1.20 7.46 -1.05
CA VAL A 27 -1.38 6.02 -0.91
C VAL A 27 -0.01 5.38 -0.72
N MET A 28 0.11 4.52 0.27
CA MET A 28 1.29 3.71 0.59
C MET A 28 0.91 2.24 0.55
N VAL A 29 1.72 1.42 -0.12
CA VAL A 29 1.49 -0.01 -0.29
C VAL A 29 2.69 -0.80 0.18
N ARG A 30 2.46 -1.80 1.02
CA ARG A 30 3.46 -2.78 1.49
C ARG A 30 3.06 -4.18 1.03
N GLY A 31 4.02 -4.98 0.59
CA GLY A 31 3.79 -6.33 0.07
C GLY A 31 4.84 -6.72 -0.97
N TYR A 32 5.17 -8.01 -1.09
CA TYR A 32 6.33 -8.49 -1.86
C TYR A 32 6.00 -9.44 -3.01
N THR A 33 4.82 -9.34 -3.64
CA THR A 33 4.53 -10.11 -4.86
C THR A 33 5.11 -9.41 -6.09
N ALA A 34 5.59 -10.16 -7.09
CA ALA A 34 6.09 -9.58 -8.35
C ALA A 34 4.98 -8.85 -9.15
N PRO A 35 3.75 -9.39 -9.28
CA PRO A 35 2.67 -8.71 -10.00
C PRO A 35 2.25 -7.37 -9.38
N LEU A 36 2.26 -7.27 -8.04
CA LEU A 36 1.97 -6.01 -7.35
C LEU A 36 3.04 -4.95 -7.67
N ARG A 37 4.32 -5.34 -7.75
CA ARG A 37 5.41 -4.40 -8.03
C ARG A 37 5.29 -3.81 -9.44
N GLU A 38 4.91 -4.61 -10.42
CA GLU A 38 4.69 -4.14 -11.80
C GLU A 38 3.53 -3.17 -11.88
N LEU A 39 2.37 -3.53 -11.32
CA LEU A 39 1.21 -2.63 -11.26
C LEU A 39 1.55 -1.29 -10.60
N LEU A 40 2.24 -1.32 -9.45
CA LEU A 40 2.58 -0.10 -8.71
C LEU A 40 3.53 0.79 -9.53
N ARG A 41 4.45 0.21 -10.30
CA ARG A 41 5.31 0.97 -11.24
C ARG A 41 4.49 1.62 -12.35
N GLU A 42 3.56 0.89 -12.96
CA GLU A 42 2.67 1.41 -14.00
C GLU A 42 1.79 2.56 -13.49
N MET A 43 1.35 2.47 -12.23
CA MET A 43 0.59 3.51 -11.55
C MET A 43 1.45 4.70 -11.09
N GLY A 44 2.76 4.68 -11.33
CA GLY A 44 3.68 5.77 -10.98
C GLY A 44 4.10 5.81 -9.51
N PHE A 45 3.89 4.74 -8.75
CA PHE A 45 4.39 4.68 -7.37
C PHE A 45 5.91 4.66 -7.36
N LYS A 46 6.48 5.35 -6.37
CA LYS A 46 7.92 5.31 -6.09
C LYS A 46 8.18 4.38 -4.92
N TYR A 47 9.20 3.53 -5.04
CA TYR A 47 9.61 2.67 -3.93
C TYR A 47 10.50 3.46 -2.95
N PHE A 48 10.09 3.51 -1.70
CA PHE A 48 10.82 4.15 -0.62
C PHE A 48 11.47 3.10 0.27
N MET A 49 12.80 2.99 0.18
CA MET A 49 13.57 1.97 0.93
C MET A 49 13.42 2.10 2.44
N GLY A 50 13.37 3.33 2.98
CA GLY A 50 13.26 3.57 4.43
C GLY A 50 12.02 2.97 5.07
N ASN A 51 10.90 2.93 4.33
CA ASN A 51 9.62 2.37 4.79
C ASN A 51 9.32 1.00 4.18
N ARG A 52 10.20 0.50 3.30
CA ARG A 52 10.00 -0.69 2.45
C ARG A 52 8.60 -0.72 1.83
N ALA A 53 8.21 0.42 1.25
CA ALA A 53 6.85 0.65 0.77
C ALA A 53 6.87 1.40 -0.55
N TRP A 54 5.86 1.16 -1.36
CA TRP A 54 5.56 1.94 -2.55
C TRP A 54 4.66 3.10 -2.16
N ILE A 55 4.96 4.32 -2.62
CA ILE A 55 4.20 5.51 -2.26
C ILE A 55 3.82 6.30 -3.52
N ALA A 56 2.54 6.70 -3.60
CA ALA A 56 2.01 7.64 -4.59
C ALA A 56 1.50 8.89 -3.88
N GLN A 57 2.15 10.03 -4.15
CA GLN A 57 1.79 11.35 -3.62
C GLN A 57 2.47 12.48 -4.42
N PRO A 58 1.92 13.70 -4.46
CA PRO A 58 0.59 14.06 -3.96
C PRO A 58 -0.51 13.61 -4.94
N LEU A 59 -1.63 13.14 -4.39
CA LEU A 59 -2.84 12.79 -5.13
C LEU A 59 -4.00 13.73 -4.76
N THR A 60 -4.99 13.84 -5.63
CA THR A 60 -6.29 14.43 -5.29
C THR A 60 -7.16 13.38 -4.59
N PRO A 61 -8.15 13.76 -3.75
CA PRO A 61 -9.00 12.78 -3.06
C PRO A 61 -9.73 11.80 -4.01
N PRO A 62 -10.28 12.23 -5.16
CA PRO A 62 -10.84 11.28 -6.13
C PRO A 62 -9.79 10.29 -6.65
N LYS A 63 -8.56 10.75 -6.86
CA LYS A 63 -7.46 9.91 -7.34
C LYS A 63 -6.99 8.91 -6.29
N VAL A 64 -7.00 9.28 -5.00
CA VAL A 64 -6.74 8.35 -3.90
C VAL A 64 -7.72 7.18 -3.96
N LYS A 65 -9.02 7.47 -4.05
CA LYS A 65 -10.05 6.42 -4.13
C LYS A 65 -9.85 5.52 -5.35
N GLU A 66 -9.63 6.11 -6.53
CA GLU A 66 -9.36 5.35 -7.77
C GLU A 66 -8.15 4.41 -7.62
N VAL A 67 -7.07 4.90 -7.00
CA VAL A 67 -5.84 4.13 -6.79
C VAL A 67 -6.06 2.99 -5.81
N VAL A 68 -6.74 3.25 -4.68
CA VAL A 68 -7.06 2.23 -3.68
C VAL A 68 -7.93 1.14 -4.31
N ASP A 69 -9.02 1.51 -4.99
CA ASP A 69 -9.93 0.56 -5.64
C ASP A 69 -9.20 -0.34 -6.65
N LYS A 70 -8.26 0.22 -7.44
CA LYS A 70 -7.43 -0.56 -8.37
C LYS A 70 -6.54 -1.59 -7.67
N ILE A 71 -5.91 -1.20 -6.56
CA ILE A 71 -5.05 -2.11 -5.78
C ILE A 71 -5.88 -3.23 -5.16
N LEU A 72 -7.08 -2.92 -4.64
CA LEU A 72 -7.99 -3.91 -4.05
C LEU A 72 -8.45 -4.93 -5.09
N ARG A 73 -8.87 -4.48 -6.28
CA ARG A 73 -9.29 -5.39 -7.37
C ARG A 73 -8.18 -6.32 -7.81
N MET A 74 -6.97 -5.81 -8.00
CA MET A 74 -5.84 -6.67 -8.39
C MET A 74 -5.52 -7.68 -7.30
N ALA A 75 -5.56 -7.26 -6.03
CA ALA A 75 -5.32 -8.17 -4.93
C ALA A 75 -6.37 -9.29 -4.86
N GLU A 76 -7.64 -8.97 -5.10
CA GLU A 76 -8.72 -9.97 -5.23
C GLU A 76 -8.48 -10.94 -6.40
N GLU A 77 -8.17 -10.43 -7.60
CA GLU A 77 -7.86 -11.24 -8.80
C GLU A 77 -6.69 -12.20 -8.58
N LYS A 78 -5.75 -11.84 -7.69
CA LYS A 78 -4.56 -12.62 -7.37
C LYS A 78 -4.71 -13.46 -6.10
N GLY A 79 -5.87 -13.45 -5.46
CA GLY A 79 -6.12 -14.19 -4.20
C GLY A 79 -5.25 -13.71 -3.04
N LEU A 80 -4.84 -12.43 -3.05
CA LEU A 80 -4.01 -11.83 -2.01
C LEU A 80 -4.88 -11.38 -0.84
N LYS A 81 -4.42 -11.61 0.38
CA LYS A 81 -5.05 -11.02 1.56
C LYS A 81 -4.72 -9.53 1.62
N VAL A 82 -5.74 -8.69 1.79
CA VAL A 82 -5.57 -7.24 1.86
C VAL A 82 -5.90 -6.70 3.24
N GLU A 83 -5.04 -5.84 3.76
CA GLU A 83 -5.28 -5.03 4.95
C GLU A 83 -5.33 -3.56 4.53
N VAL A 84 -6.39 -2.85 4.92
CA VAL A 84 -6.63 -1.45 4.53
C VAL A 84 -6.67 -0.57 5.77
N ILE A 85 -5.88 0.51 5.76
CA ILE A 85 -5.73 1.44 6.88
C ILE A 85 -5.91 2.87 6.36
N GLU A 86 -6.97 3.54 6.77
CA GLU A 86 -7.18 4.97 6.51
C GLU A 86 -6.56 5.82 7.63
N ARG A 87 -5.84 6.89 7.25
CA ARG A 87 -5.19 7.85 8.17
C ARG A 87 -5.48 9.31 7.83
#